data_AF-A0A251XVI7-F1
#
_entry.id   AF-A0A251XVI7-F1
#
_cell.length_a   1.000
_cell.length_b   1.000
_cell.length_c   1.000
_cell.angle_alpha   90.00
_cell.angle_beta   90.00
_cell.angle_gamma   90.00
#
_symmetry.space_group_name_H-M   'P 1'
#
loop_
_entity.id
_entity.type
_entity.pdbx_description
1 polymer ?
#
loop_
_entity_poly.entity_id
_entity_poly.type
_entity_poly.pdbx_seq_one_letter_code
_entity_poly.pdbx_strand_id
1 'polypeptide(L)'
;MTGSDTARTDDAPAADAPRADVIDLLAGITLDHPLSRVRDLRPDARANAQRSFAALLEPADPGAFGYAERYAVAAFVAGLHGSERAAAFYADLLGDADAGLAPVVDRAARDSAAAGPTGAYREPGLADESVPAHPWQPDAATRDALGTRLAAALAHAHLLVIRPRESRPAALRALGAAGWTPDEIVSLSQLVAFLSFQLRVAWGLTVLAATPADPSADAAAPASATAAAPASASEGATR
;
A
#
# COMPACT_ATOMS: atom_id res chain seq x y z
N MET A 1 54.55 -29.75 -18.27
CA MET A 1 54.67 -28.68 -17.27
C MET A 1 54.03 -27.44 -17.89
N THR A 2 52.71 -27.27 -17.82
CA THR A 2 51.85 -26.85 -16.67
C THR A 2 51.74 -25.32 -16.55
N GLY A 3 50.50 -24.82 -16.64
CA GLY A 3 50.06 -23.46 -16.31
C GLY A 3 50.12 -22.51 -17.51
N SER A 4 49.04 -21.87 -17.95
CA SER A 4 48.08 -21.14 -17.12
C SER A 4 46.70 -21.15 -17.77
N ASP A 5 45.77 -21.85 -17.12
CA ASP A 5 44.33 -21.71 -17.31
C ASP A 5 43.90 -20.56 -16.39
N THR A 6 43.70 -19.37 -16.96
CA THR A 6 43.22 -18.21 -16.19
C THR A 6 41.73 -18.39 -16.00
N ALA A 7 41.39 -19.01 -14.87
CA ALA A 7 40.03 -19.12 -14.37
C ALA A 7 39.35 -17.75 -14.40
N ARG A 8 38.32 -17.64 -15.22
CA ARG A 8 37.30 -16.62 -15.16
C ARG A 8 36.58 -16.81 -13.82
N THR A 9 36.91 -15.97 -12.85
CA THR A 9 36.13 -15.85 -11.63
C THR A 9 34.80 -15.21 -12.02
N ASP A 10 33.80 -16.05 -12.33
CA ASP A 10 32.40 -15.65 -12.29
C ASP A 10 32.08 -15.31 -10.83
N ASP A 11 32.28 -14.03 -10.48
CA ASP A 11 31.72 -13.45 -9.26
C ASP A 11 30.21 -13.29 -9.50
N ALA A 12 29.49 -14.40 -9.35
CA ALA A 12 28.04 -14.37 -9.25
C ALA A 12 27.70 -13.50 -8.04
N PRO A 13 26.83 -12.47 -8.18
CA PRO A 13 26.49 -11.64 -7.03
C PRO A 13 25.93 -12.54 -5.94
N ALA A 14 26.50 -12.41 -4.74
CA ALA A 14 26.04 -13.09 -3.53
C ALA A 14 24.51 -12.99 -3.47
N ALA A 15 23.84 -14.15 -3.39
CA ALA A 15 22.40 -14.24 -3.29
C ALA A 15 21.93 -13.30 -2.17
N ASP A 16 21.17 -12.27 -2.57
CA ASP A 16 20.56 -11.28 -1.68
C ASP A 16 19.84 -12.05 -0.58
N ALA A 17 20.30 -11.91 0.66
CA ALA A 17 19.61 -12.49 1.80
C ALA A 17 18.14 -12.04 1.71
N PRO A 18 17.15 -12.94 1.87
CA PRO A 18 15.77 -12.59 1.59
C PRO A 18 15.35 -11.40 2.45
N ARG A 19 15.27 -10.23 1.83
CA ARG A 19 14.81 -9.00 2.48
C ARG A 19 13.40 -9.28 2.98
N ALA A 20 13.16 -9.01 4.26
CA ALA A 20 11.85 -9.21 4.86
C ALA A 20 10.78 -8.51 4.00
N ASP A 21 9.75 -9.26 3.59
CA ASP A 21 8.67 -8.69 2.79
C ASP A 21 7.88 -7.72 3.67
N VAL A 22 7.84 -6.45 3.29
CA VAL A 22 7.20 -5.41 4.12
C VAL A 22 5.72 -5.73 4.38
N ILE A 23 4.98 -6.29 3.42
CA ILE A 23 3.58 -6.65 3.65
C ILE A 23 3.45 -7.77 4.69
N ASP A 24 4.30 -8.80 4.62
CA ASP A 24 4.35 -9.86 5.64
C ASP A 24 4.70 -9.29 7.01
N LEU A 25 5.70 -8.40 7.09
CA LEU A 25 6.08 -7.71 8.32
C LEU A 25 4.91 -6.93 8.92
N LEU A 26 4.22 -6.13 8.11
CA LEU A 26 3.06 -5.34 8.53
C LEU A 26 1.87 -6.21 8.94
N ALA A 27 1.70 -7.37 8.31
CA ALA A 27 0.68 -8.36 8.66
C ALA A 27 1.05 -9.18 9.91
N GLY A 28 2.32 -9.19 10.34
CA GLY A 28 2.83 -10.04 11.41
C GLY A 28 3.02 -11.50 10.97
N ILE A 29 3.22 -11.73 9.69
CA ILE A 29 3.45 -13.05 9.09
C ILE A 29 4.95 -13.33 9.08
N THR A 30 5.34 -14.44 9.70
CA THR A 30 6.70 -14.96 9.69
C THR A 30 6.94 -15.84 8.44
N LEU A 31 8.20 -16.09 8.09
CA LEU A 31 8.57 -16.89 6.91
C LEU A 31 8.03 -18.33 6.94
N ASP A 32 7.87 -18.90 8.13
CA ASP A 32 7.34 -20.26 8.34
C ASP A 32 5.80 -20.31 8.36
N HIS A 33 5.12 -19.15 8.36
CA HIS A 33 3.67 -19.07 8.41
C HIS A 33 3.03 -19.58 7.09
N PRO A 34 1.93 -20.36 7.14
CA PRO A 34 1.27 -20.90 5.95
C PRO A 34 0.88 -19.82 4.91
N LEU A 35 0.45 -18.65 5.36
CA LEU A 35 0.12 -17.54 4.44
C LEU A 35 1.34 -16.98 3.69
N SER A 36 2.56 -17.09 4.23
CA SER A 36 3.76 -16.69 3.48
C SER A 36 3.96 -17.61 2.27
N ARG A 37 3.76 -18.93 2.45
CA ARG A 37 3.80 -19.92 1.35
C ARG A 37 2.71 -19.68 0.30
N VAL A 38 1.51 -19.28 0.72
CA VAL A 38 0.43 -18.92 -0.22
C VAL A 38 0.83 -17.71 -1.06
N ARG A 39 1.46 -16.70 -0.44
CA ARG A 39 1.96 -15.52 -1.15
C ARG A 39 3.10 -15.85 -2.11
N ASP A 40 3.92 -16.86 -1.81
CA ASP A 40 4.96 -17.35 -2.71
C ASP A 40 4.42 -17.98 -4.00
N LEU A 41 3.12 -18.32 -4.07
CA LEU A 41 2.46 -18.74 -5.32
C LEU A 41 2.26 -17.57 -6.30
N ARG A 42 2.52 -16.33 -5.88
CA ARG A 42 2.44 -15.11 -6.69
C ARG A 42 3.74 -14.30 -6.59
N PRO A 43 4.88 -14.86 -7.05
CA PRO A 43 6.19 -14.25 -6.84
C PRO A 43 6.30 -12.86 -7.48
N ASP A 44 5.71 -12.64 -8.65
CA ASP A 44 5.69 -11.34 -9.30
C ASP A 44 4.95 -10.27 -8.50
N ALA A 45 3.83 -10.64 -7.86
CA ALA A 45 3.08 -9.71 -7.02
C ALA A 45 3.88 -9.28 -5.79
N ARG A 46 4.58 -10.24 -5.16
CA ARG A 46 5.47 -10.00 -4.03
C ARG A 46 6.64 -9.09 -4.43
N ALA A 47 7.34 -9.43 -5.51
CA ALA A 47 8.47 -8.66 -6.02
C ALA A 47 8.07 -7.25 -6.49
N ASN A 48 6.93 -7.11 -7.18
CA ASN A 48 6.41 -5.80 -7.60
C ASN A 48 6.08 -4.91 -6.40
N ALA A 49 5.47 -5.45 -5.33
CA ALA A 49 5.17 -4.67 -4.14
C ALA A 49 6.44 -4.13 -3.47
N GLN A 50 7.51 -4.93 -3.37
CA GLN A 50 8.80 -4.48 -2.82
C GLN A 50 9.47 -3.43 -3.71
N ARG A 51 9.40 -3.59 -5.04
CA ARG A 51 9.91 -2.57 -5.98
C ARG A 51 9.12 -1.26 -5.89
N SER A 52 7.80 -1.32 -5.72
CA SER A 52 6.97 -0.13 -5.50
C SER A 52 7.29 0.56 -4.18
N PHE A 53 7.53 -0.21 -3.10
CA PHE A 53 7.99 0.34 -1.83
C PHE A 53 9.30 1.11 -2.02
N ALA A 54 10.32 0.46 -2.59
CA ALA A 54 11.62 1.08 -2.83
C ALA A 54 11.49 2.33 -3.71
N ALA A 55 10.75 2.27 -4.82
CA ALA A 55 10.59 3.41 -5.72
C ALA A 55 9.87 4.62 -5.08
N LEU A 56 8.93 4.39 -4.17
CA LEU A 56 8.07 5.44 -3.61
C LEU A 56 8.55 5.97 -2.25
N LEU A 57 9.23 5.15 -1.44
CA LEU A 57 9.71 5.54 -0.12
C LEU A 57 11.23 5.67 -0.05
N GLU A 58 11.96 4.86 -0.80
CA GLU A 58 13.43 4.80 -0.79
C GLU A 58 14.05 5.02 -2.19
N PRO A 59 13.62 6.04 -2.96
CA PRO A 59 14.19 6.30 -4.28
C PRO A 59 15.67 6.67 -4.14
N ALA A 60 16.52 6.16 -5.04
CA ALA A 60 17.96 6.43 -5.01
C ALA A 60 18.30 7.94 -5.07
N ASP A 61 17.47 8.72 -5.75
CA ASP A 61 17.51 10.18 -5.74
C ASP A 61 16.12 10.70 -5.31
N PRO A 62 15.94 11.12 -4.04
CA PRO A 62 14.65 11.58 -3.55
C PRO A 62 14.27 12.98 -4.06
N GLY A 63 15.22 13.75 -4.57
CA GLY A 63 15.01 15.15 -4.94
C GLY A 63 14.48 15.99 -3.77
N ALA A 64 13.58 16.94 -4.07
CA ALA A 64 12.99 17.83 -3.06
C ALA A 64 11.86 17.19 -2.23
N PHE A 65 11.26 16.09 -2.69
CA PHE A 65 10.37 15.27 -1.88
C PHE A 65 11.21 14.23 -1.11
N GLY A 66 11.81 14.68 0.00
CA GLY A 66 12.80 13.95 0.77
C GLY A 66 12.25 12.75 1.56
N TYR A 67 13.15 11.93 2.11
CA TYR A 67 12.78 10.74 2.89
C TYR A 67 11.91 11.07 4.12
N ALA A 68 12.23 12.13 4.86
CA ALA A 68 11.44 12.55 6.03
C ALA A 68 9.99 12.88 5.65
N GLU A 69 9.75 13.61 4.56
CA GLU A 69 8.38 13.91 4.09
C GLU A 69 7.65 12.63 3.64
N ARG A 70 8.35 11.70 2.97
CA ARG A 70 7.78 10.41 2.52
C ARG A 70 7.37 9.54 3.70
N TYR A 71 8.23 9.40 4.71
CA TYR A 71 7.92 8.64 5.92
C TYR A 71 6.88 9.33 6.80
N ALA A 72 6.83 10.66 6.83
CA ALA A 72 5.76 11.41 7.46
C ALA A 72 4.40 11.12 6.84
N VAL A 73 4.31 11.12 5.50
CA VAL A 73 3.09 10.71 4.79
C VAL A 73 2.76 9.25 5.09
N ALA A 74 3.74 8.34 5.11
CA ALA A 74 3.53 6.93 5.39
C ALA A 74 2.99 6.66 6.81
N ALA A 75 3.61 7.27 7.82
CA ALA A 75 3.18 7.17 9.21
C ALA A 75 1.77 7.74 9.40
N PHE A 76 1.49 8.90 8.80
CA PHE A 76 0.16 9.50 8.83
C PHE A 76 -0.91 8.58 8.20
N VAL A 77 -0.66 8.07 6.99
CA VAL A 77 -1.59 7.18 6.28
C VAL A 77 -1.80 5.86 7.01
N ALA A 78 -0.74 5.31 7.61
CA ALA A 78 -0.84 4.11 8.45
C ALA A 78 -1.72 4.34 9.69
N GLY A 79 -1.57 5.50 10.35
CA GLY A 79 -2.43 5.93 11.44
C GLY A 79 -3.90 6.06 11.02
N LEU A 80 -4.18 6.65 9.85
CA LEU A 80 -5.55 6.74 9.32
C LEU A 80 -6.20 5.38 9.03
N HIS A 81 -5.41 4.36 8.69
CA HIS A 81 -5.90 2.99 8.50
C HIS A 81 -6.04 2.20 9.81
N GLY A 82 -5.65 2.78 10.96
CA GLY A 82 -5.76 2.15 12.28
C GLY A 82 -4.84 0.95 12.49
N SER A 83 -3.79 0.80 11.67
CA SER A 83 -2.83 -0.30 11.83
C SER A 83 -1.70 0.11 12.77
N GLU A 84 -1.76 -0.30 14.04
CA GLU A 84 -0.74 0.02 15.05
C GLU A 84 0.65 -0.46 14.63
N ARG A 85 0.76 -1.68 14.07
CA ARG A 85 2.05 -2.21 13.60
C ARG A 85 2.63 -1.38 12.46
N ALA A 86 1.80 -0.96 11.51
CA ALA A 86 2.27 -0.14 10.40
C ALA A 86 2.60 1.29 10.84
N ALA A 87 1.79 1.87 11.73
CA ALA A 87 2.04 3.17 12.30
C ALA A 87 3.39 3.19 13.04
N ALA A 88 3.66 2.17 13.88
CA ALA A 88 4.96 2.01 14.54
C ALA A 88 6.11 1.86 13.54
N PHE A 89 5.98 0.97 12.56
CA PHE A 89 7.01 0.73 11.54
C PHE A 89 7.40 2.02 10.78
N TYR A 90 6.42 2.79 10.32
CA TYR A 90 6.71 4.04 9.61
C TYR A 90 7.12 5.19 10.53
N ALA A 91 6.67 5.20 11.79
CA ALA A 91 7.13 6.17 12.79
C ALA A 91 8.60 5.95 13.15
N ASP A 92 9.06 4.71 13.20
CA ASP A 92 10.48 4.38 13.41
C ASP A 92 11.33 4.89 12.24
N LEU A 93 10.93 4.59 10.99
CA LEU A 93 11.61 5.10 9.79
C LEU A 93 11.61 6.64 9.71
N LEU A 94 10.51 7.26 10.12
CA LEU A 94 10.42 8.71 10.23
C LEU A 94 11.35 9.24 11.33
N GLY A 95 11.44 8.57 12.48
CA GLY A 95 12.30 8.96 13.58
C GLY A 95 13.79 8.94 13.21
N ASP A 96 14.19 7.94 12.41
CA ASP A 96 15.55 7.86 11.87
C ASP A 96 15.86 9.00 10.88
N ALA A 97 14.86 9.46 10.13
CA ALA A 97 15.01 10.57 9.18
C ALA A 97 14.89 11.96 9.85
N ASP A 98 13.95 12.12 10.77
CA ASP A 98 13.67 13.32 11.57
C ASP A 98 12.84 12.98 12.82
N ALA A 99 13.53 12.85 13.97
CA ALA A 99 12.92 12.56 15.26
C ALA A 99 11.91 13.62 15.75
N GLY A 100 11.98 14.86 15.26
CA GLY A 100 11.06 15.93 15.64
C GLY A 100 9.68 15.79 15.01
N LEU A 101 9.60 15.18 13.82
CA LEU A 101 8.35 15.04 13.07
C LEU A 101 7.47 13.91 13.58
N ALA A 102 8.04 12.79 14.02
CA ALA A 102 7.31 11.59 14.44
C ALA A 102 6.16 11.87 15.45
N PRO A 103 6.39 12.54 16.60
CA PRO A 103 5.31 12.80 17.55
C PRO A 103 4.24 13.76 17.01
N VAL A 104 4.61 14.67 16.11
CA VAL A 104 3.67 15.63 15.50
C VAL A 104 2.77 14.93 14.50
N VAL A 105 3.34 14.05 13.67
CA VAL A 105 2.61 13.25 12.67
C VAL A 105 1.67 12.26 13.34
N ASP A 106 2.12 11.56 14.38
CA ASP A 106 1.27 10.65 15.16
C ASP A 106 0.06 11.36 15.76
N ARG A 107 0.29 12.52 16.40
CA ARG A 107 -0.80 13.36 16.93
C ARG A 107 -1.76 13.78 15.82
N ALA A 108 -1.25 14.26 14.69
CA ALA A 108 -2.09 14.67 13.56
C ALA A 108 -2.93 13.50 13.02
N ALA A 109 -2.38 12.28 12.94
CA ALA A 109 -3.12 11.09 12.51
C ALA A 109 -4.25 10.74 13.49
N ARG A 110 -3.98 10.78 14.81
CA ARG A 110 -4.98 10.54 15.85
C ARG A 110 -6.09 11.61 15.85
N ASP A 111 -5.73 12.89 15.75
CA ASP A 111 -6.67 14.00 15.76
C ASP A 111 -7.53 14.07 14.48
N SER A 112 -7.06 13.45 13.39
CA SER A 112 -7.73 13.41 12.09
C SER A 112 -8.46 12.09 11.79
N ALA A 113 -8.47 11.17 12.76
CA ALA A 113 -9.09 9.85 12.62
C ALA A 113 -10.56 9.98 12.19
N ALA A 114 -10.91 9.27 11.12
CA ALA A 114 -12.24 9.27 10.54
C ALA A 114 -12.51 7.93 9.84
N ALA A 115 -13.78 7.54 9.76
CA ALA A 115 -14.20 6.41 8.94
C ALA A 115 -14.30 6.85 7.47
N GLY A 116 -13.70 6.08 6.56
CA GLY A 116 -13.78 6.28 5.12
C GLY A 116 -13.55 4.96 4.35
N PRO A 117 -13.77 4.92 3.02
CA PRO A 117 -14.01 6.06 2.14
C PRO A 117 -15.45 6.60 2.19
N THR A 118 -15.61 7.90 2.38
CA THR A 118 -16.87 8.63 2.48
C THR A 118 -16.88 9.82 1.50
N GLY A 119 -17.89 10.68 1.55
CA GLY A 119 -18.01 11.91 0.76
C GLY A 119 -19.18 11.92 -0.22
N ALA A 120 -19.29 13.02 -0.97
CA ALA A 120 -20.35 13.23 -1.96
C ALA A 120 -19.97 12.76 -3.38
N TYR A 121 -20.85 11.99 -4.01
CA TYR A 121 -20.79 11.70 -5.45
C TYR A 121 -21.24 12.91 -6.27
N ARG A 122 -20.64 13.09 -7.45
CA ARG A 122 -21.06 14.13 -8.41
C ARG A 122 -22.14 13.61 -9.35
N GLU A 123 -22.19 12.30 -9.54
CA GLU A 123 -23.10 11.59 -10.41
C GLU A 123 -24.49 11.59 -9.75
N PRO A 124 -25.52 12.18 -10.39
CA PRO A 124 -26.86 12.25 -9.79
C PRO A 124 -27.43 10.89 -9.41
N GLY A 125 -27.09 9.83 -10.15
CA GLY A 125 -27.53 8.46 -9.87
C GLY A 125 -26.85 7.81 -8.66
N LEU A 126 -25.81 8.42 -8.09
CA LEU A 126 -25.12 7.96 -6.88
C LEU A 126 -25.30 8.95 -5.72
N ALA A 127 -26.14 9.98 -5.88
CA ALA A 127 -26.33 11.00 -4.86
C ALA A 127 -26.81 10.40 -3.53
N ASP A 128 -27.68 9.40 -3.58
CA ASP A 128 -28.23 8.71 -2.40
C ASP A 128 -27.18 7.87 -1.65
N GLU A 129 -26.07 7.50 -2.30
CA GLU A 129 -24.93 6.82 -1.67
C GLU A 129 -23.93 7.79 -1.02
N SER A 130 -24.17 9.11 -1.13
CA SER A 130 -23.28 10.12 -0.57
C SER A 130 -23.38 10.14 0.95
N VAL A 131 -22.24 10.10 1.61
CA VAL A 131 -22.14 10.28 3.06
C VAL A 131 -21.39 11.59 3.31
N PRO A 132 -22.04 12.63 3.87
CA PRO A 132 -21.37 13.90 4.14
C PRO A 132 -20.17 13.73 5.06
N ALA A 133 -19.03 14.33 4.68
CA ALA A 133 -17.81 14.27 5.47
C ALA A 133 -17.06 15.60 5.42
N HIS A 134 -16.67 16.08 6.59
CA HIS A 134 -15.98 17.36 6.73
C HIS A 134 -14.50 17.22 6.28
N PRO A 135 -13.98 18.14 5.45
CA PRO A 135 -12.56 18.20 5.17
C PRO A 135 -11.78 18.39 6.45
N TRP A 136 -10.78 17.53 6.68
CA TRP A 136 -9.80 17.79 7.72
C TRP A 136 -8.74 18.76 7.19
N GLN A 137 -8.26 19.63 8.09
CA GLN A 137 -7.13 20.50 7.85
C GLN A 137 -6.24 20.47 9.11
N PRO A 138 -4.91 20.40 8.96
CA PRO A 138 -4.00 20.54 10.09
C PRO A 138 -4.26 21.86 10.82
N ASP A 139 -4.31 21.85 12.14
CA ASP A 139 -4.48 23.06 12.95
C ASP A 139 -3.23 23.97 12.92
N ALA A 140 -3.30 25.14 13.56
CA ALA A 140 -2.19 26.09 13.57
C ALA A 140 -0.91 25.49 14.17
N ALA A 141 -1.02 24.82 15.33
CA ALA A 141 0.13 24.22 16.00
C ALA A 141 0.80 23.13 15.14
N THR A 142 0.01 22.31 14.44
CA THR A 142 0.51 21.28 13.53
C THR A 142 1.15 21.89 12.29
N ARG A 143 0.59 22.97 11.72
CA ARG A 143 1.22 23.69 10.61
C ARG A 143 2.53 24.35 11.01
N ASP A 144 2.60 24.94 12.20
CA ASP A 144 3.81 25.58 12.71
C ASP A 144 4.94 24.56 12.92
N ALA A 145 4.60 23.35 13.37
CA ALA A 145 5.56 22.27 13.60
C ALA A 145 6.00 21.55 12.31
N LEU A 146 5.09 21.32 11.35
CA LEU A 146 5.39 20.61 10.10
C LEU A 146 5.86 21.52 8.98
N GLY A 147 5.59 22.81 9.08
CA GLY A 147 5.69 23.75 7.96
C GLY A 147 4.54 23.59 6.95
N THR A 148 4.34 24.64 6.15
CA THR A 148 3.23 24.73 5.17
C THR A 148 3.22 23.58 4.16
N ARG A 149 4.40 23.18 3.68
CA ARG A 149 4.54 22.18 2.60
C ARG A 149 4.09 20.79 3.05
N LEU A 150 4.63 20.28 4.15
CA LEU A 150 4.30 18.96 4.68
C LEU A 150 2.86 18.93 5.24
N ALA A 151 2.41 20.00 5.89
CA ALA A 151 1.02 20.10 6.35
C ALA A 151 0.01 19.98 5.19
N ALA A 152 0.29 20.61 4.04
CA ALA A 152 -0.54 20.47 2.84
C ALA A 152 -0.53 19.03 2.29
N ALA A 153 0.61 18.33 2.37
CA ALA A 153 0.71 16.93 1.96
C ALA A 153 -0.13 16.00 2.85
N LEU A 154 -0.14 16.21 4.17
CA LEU A 154 -0.97 15.43 5.09
C LEU A 154 -2.47 15.70 4.85
N ALA A 155 -2.86 16.96 4.58
CA ALA A 155 -4.24 17.29 4.22
C ALA A 155 -4.68 16.57 2.92
N HIS A 156 -3.78 16.50 1.93
CA HIS A 156 -4.03 15.76 0.68
C HIS A 156 -4.09 14.25 0.91
N ALA A 157 -3.21 13.69 1.73
CA ALA A 157 -3.26 12.28 2.10
C ALA A 157 -4.58 11.93 2.79
N HIS A 158 -5.05 12.78 3.73
CA HIS A 158 -6.36 12.62 4.37
C HIS A 158 -7.51 12.62 3.36
N LEU A 159 -7.51 13.57 2.42
CA LEU A 159 -8.49 13.62 1.34
C LEU A 159 -8.53 12.31 0.54
N LEU A 160 -7.37 11.80 0.11
CA LEU A 160 -7.31 10.58 -0.70
C LEU A 160 -7.68 9.30 0.08
N VAL A 161 -7.41 9.25 1.37
CA VAL A 161 -7.74 8.09 2.22
C VAL A 161 -9.20 8.10 2.64
N ILE A 162 -9.70 9.25 3.12
CA ILE A 162 -11.02 9.35 3.76
C ILE A 162 -12.10 9.76 2.77
N ARG A 163 -11.82 10.69 1.86
CA ARG A 163 -12.84 11.29 0.96
C ARG A 163 -12.41 11.29 -0.52
N PRO A 164 -11.90 10.17 -1.08
CA PRO A 164 -11.28 10.17 -2.40
C PRO A 164 -12.20 10.66 -3.52
N ARG A 165 -13.52 10.41 -3.42
CA ARG A 165 -14.53 10.85 -4.41
C ARG A 165 -14.72 12.37 -4.47
N GLU A 166 -14.24 13.09 -3.46
CA GLU A 166 -14.22 14.55 -3.42
C GLU A 166 -12.89 15.14 -3.90
N SER A 167 -11.99 14.33 -4.48
CA SER A 167 -10.76 14.84 -5.08
C SER A 167 -11.09 15.77 -6.25
N ARG A 168 -10.63 17.02 -6.17
CA ARG A 168 -10.90 18.07 -7.16
C ARG A 168 -9.63 18.82 -7.53
N PRO A 169 -9.60 19.52 -8.68
CA PRO A 169 -8.48 20.39 -9.06
C PRO A 169 -8.10 21.44 -8.00
N ALA A 170 -9.05 21.84 -7.14
CA ALA A 170 -8.79 22.74 -6.02
C ALA A 170 -7.78 22.18 -5.01
N ALA A 171 -7.82 20.87 -4.73
CA ALA A 171 -6.86 20.22 -3.82
C ALA A 171 -5.43 20.23 -4.41
N LEU A 172 -5.31 20.00 -5.73
CA LEU A 172 -4.01 20.06 -6.41
C LEU A 172 -3.46 21.49 -6.44
N ARG A 173 -4.31 22.50 -6.63
CA ARG A 173 -3.90 23.91 -6.53
C ARG A 173 -3.43 24.28 -5.12
N ALA A 174 -4.04 23.72 -4.08
CA ALA A 174 -3.60 23.95 -2.69
C ALA A 174 -2.20 23.39 -2.44
N LEU A 175 -1.87 22.22 -2.98
CA LEU A 175 -0.50 21.67 -2.96
C LEU A 175 0.48 22.59 -3.71
N GLY A 176 0.11 23.05 -4.90
CA GLY A 176 0.94 23.98 -5.68
C GLY A 176 1.21 25.30 -4.94
N ALA A 177 0.20 25.86 -4.27
CA ALA A 177 0.35 27.04 -3.44
C ALA A 177 1.24 26.81 -2.20
N ALA A 178 1.36 25.57 -1.73
CA ALA A 178 2.26 25.16 -0.66
C ALA A 178 3.68 24.81 -1.14
N GLY A 179 3.98 25.02 -2.43
CA GLY A 179 5.31 24.84 -3.00
C GLY A 179 5.57 23.43 -3.56
N TRP A 180 4.55 22.60 -3.75
CA TRP A 180 4.68 21.33 -4.45
C TRP A 180 4.71 21.54 -5.97
N THR A 181 5.70 20.94 -6.63
CA THR A 181 5.76 20.90 -8.09
C THR A 181 4.80 19.83 -8.65
N PRO A 182 4.41 19.90 -9.93
CA PRO A 182 3.53 18.90 -10.54
C PRO A 182 4.04 17.45 -10.39
N ASP A 183 5.34 17.21 -10.59
CA ASP A 183 5.94 15.87 -10.51
C ASP A 183 5.92 15.33 -9.06
N GLU A 184 6.13 16.20 -8.08
CA GLU A 184 6.02 15.84 -6.66
C GLU A 184 4.57 15.55 -6.25
N ILE A 185 3.59 16.28 -6.79
CA ILE A 185 2.15 16.03 -6.54
C ILE A 185 1.77 14.63 -7.05
N VAL A 186 2.26 14.26 -8.24
CA VAL A 186 2.07 12.91 -8.80
C VAL A 186 2.72 11.87 -7.89
N SER A 187 3.98 12.07 -7.50
CA SER A 187 4.71 11.16 -6.61
C SER A 187 4.03 11.00 -5.24
N LEU A 188 3.57 12.09 -4.63
CA LEU A 188 2.81 12.08 -3.38
C LEU A 188 1.52 11.27 -3.52
N SER A 189 0.76 11.49 -4.59
CA SER A 189 -0.50 10.79 -4.82
C SER A 189 -0.30 9.30 -5.08
N GLN A 190 0.77 8.93 -5.80
CA GLN A 190 1.19 7.54 -6.00
C GLN A 190 1.59 6.88 -4.69
N LEU A 191 2.35 7.58 -3.84
CA LEU A 191 2.72 7.09 -2.52
C LEU A 191 1.48 6.79 -1.68
N VAL A 192 0.52 7.72 -1.58
CA VAL A 192 -0.72 7.50 -0.80
C VAL A 192 -1.53 6.33 -1.36
N ALA A 193 -1.63 6.20 -2.69
CA ALA A 193 -2.32 5.08 -3.33
C ALA A 193 -1.64 3.74 -3.01
N PHE A 194 -0.31 3.68 -3.10
CA PHE A 194 0.47 2.49 -2.77
C PHE A 194 0.33 2.09 -1.30
N LEU A 195 0.47 3.05 -0.37
CA LEU A 195 0.30 2.82 1.07
C LEU A 195 -1.11 2.27 1.35
N SER A 196 -2.14 2.85 0.75
CA SER A 196 -3.52 2.39 0.92
C SER A 196 -3.74 0.98 0.35
N PHE A 197 -3.03 0.59 -0.71
CA PHE A 197 -2.99 -0.80 -1.18
C PHE A 197 -2.28 -1.71 -0.18
N GLN A 198 -1.06 -1.36 0.21
CA GLN A 198 -0.19 -2.14 1.06
C GLN A 198 -0.83 -2.45 2.41
N LEU A 199 -1.41 -1.42 3.06
CA LEU A 199 -2.06 -1.53 4.36
C LEU A 199 -3.32 -2.39 4.29
N ARG A 200 -4.11 -2.31 3.21
CA ARG A 200 -5.30 -3.16 3.03
C ARG A 200 -4.93 -4.61 2.77
N VAL A 201 -3.87 -4.87 2.01
CA VAL A 201 -3.37 -6.25 1.84
C VAL A 201 -2.88 -6.81 3.17
N ALA A 202 -2.07 -6.04 3.92
CA ALA A 202 -1.60 -6.46 5.24
C ALA A 202 -2.76 -6.74 6.20
N TRP A 203 -3.77 -5.87 6.24
CA TRP A 203 -4.98 -6.08 7.03
C TRP A 203 -5.73 -7.35 6.63
N GLY A 204 -5.96 -7.57 5.34
CA GLY A 204 -6.62 -8.79 4.85
C GLY A 204 -5.88 -10.06 5.25
N LEU A 205 -4.54 -10.02 5.23
CA LEU A 205 -3.70 -11.12 5.69
C LEU A 205 -3.81 -11.35 7.20
N THR A 206 -3.87 -10.29 8.01
CA THR A 206 -4.12 -10.41 9.45
C THR A 206 -5.48 -11.05 9.75
N VAL A 207 -6.53 -10.67 9.01
CA VAL A 207 -7.87 -11.28 9.15
C VAL A 207 -7.85 -12.77 8.78
N LEU A 208 -7.16 -13.14 7.69
CA LEU A 208 -7.01 -14.54 7.28
C LEU A 208 -6.19 -15.34 8.31
N ALA A 209 -5.14 -14.77 8.88
CA ALA A 209 -4.33 -15.42 9.91
C ALA A 209 -5.13 -15.70 11.19
N ALA A 210 -6.06 -14.80 11.54
CA ALA A 210 -6.98 -14.97 12.67
C ALA A 210 -8.11 -15.98 12.40
N THR A 211 -8.27 -16.45 11.16
CA THR A 211 -9.32 -17.41 10.75
C THR A 211 -8.70 -18.65 10.10
N PRO A 212 -8.04 -19.55 10.87
CA PRO A 212 -7.46 -20.76 10.32
C PRO A 212 -8.54 -21.60 9.62
N ALA A 213 -8.24 -22.11 8.42
CA ALA A 213 -9.15 -23.02 7.74
C ALA A 213 -9.34 -24.29 8.59
N ASP A 214 -10.60 -24.71 8.76
CA ASP A 214 -10.91 -26.00 9.36
C ASP A 214 -10.55 -27.10 8.34
N PRO A 215 -9.54 -27.94 8.61
CA PRO A 215 -9.11 -28.98 7.66
C PRO A 215 -10.21 -30.03 7.38
N SER A 216 -11.27 -30.08 8.20
CA SER A 216 -12.41 -30.99 7.97
C SER A 216 -13.40 -30.50 6.91
N ALA A 217 -13.40 -29.19 6.58
CA ALA A 217 -14.29 -28.64 5.55
C ALA A 217 -13.84 -28.98 4.12
N ASP A 218 -12.54 -29.17 3.90
CA ASP A 218 -11.97 -29.53 2.59
C ASP A 218 -12.23 -30.99 2.20
N ALA A 219 -12.48 -31.87 3.18
CA ALA A 219 -12.81 -33.28 2.92
C ALA A 219 -14.27 -33.49 2.46
N ALA A 220 -15.13 -32.48 2.63
CA ALA A 220 -16.58 -32.58 2.39
C ALA A 220 -17.04 -32.04 1.03
N ALA A 221 -16.15 -31.54 0.16
CA ALA A 221 -16.53 -31.09 -1.18
C ALA A 221 -16.64 -32.29 -2.15
N PRO A 222 -17.84 -32.67 -2.64
CA PRO A 222 -17.95 -33.73 -3.64
C PRO A 222 -17.41 -33.25 -4.98
N ALA A 223 -16.47 -34.02 -5.55
CA ALA A 223 -15.95 -33.86 -6.89
C ALA A 223 -17.10 -33.91 -7.92
N SER A 224 -17.55 -32.74 -8.39
CA SER A 224 -18.46 -32.65 -9.52
C SER A 224 -17.65 -32.76 -10.81
N ALA A 225 -17.28 -33.98 -11.17
CA ALA A 225 -16.82 -34.32 -12.50
C ALA A 225 -18.04 -34.52 -13.41
N THR A 226 -18.46 -33.48 -14.14
CA THR A 226 -19.37 -33.67 -15.27
C THR A 226 -18.54 -34.00 -16.50
N ALA A 227 -18.49 -35.30 -16.81
CA ALA A 227 -17.91 -35.86 -18.01
C ALA A 227 -18.62 -35.31 -19.26
N ALA A 228 -17.82 -34.86 -20.23
CA ALA A 228 -18.27 -34.56 -21.58
C ALA A 228 -18.75 -35.85 -22.27
N ALA A 229 -19.99 -35.86 -22.75
CA ALA A 229 -20.51 -36.92 -23.61
C ALA A 229 -20.11 -36.66 -25.08
N PRO A 230 -19.73 -37.68 -25.87
CA PRO A 230 -19.33 -37.51 -27.26
C PRO A 230 -20.57 -37.39 -28.18
N ALA A 231 -20.52 -36.41 -29.09
CA ALA A 231 -21.50 -36.27 -30.16
C ALA A 231 -21.32 -37.40 -31.19
N SER A 232 -22.36 -38.21 -31.36
CA SER A 232 -22.42 -39.28 -32.35
C SER A 232 -22.88 -38.71 -33.69
N ALA A 233 -22.15 -39.03 -34.76
CA ALA A 233 -22.52 -38.77 -36.14
C ALA A 233 -23.67 -39.69 -36.59
N SER A 234 -24.60 -39.15 -37.39
CA SER A 234 -25.50 -39.92 -38.24
C SER A 234 -25.71 -39.13 -39.53
N GLU A 235 -25.09 -39.63 -40.59
CA GLU A 235 -25.46 -39.36 -41.99
C GLU A 235 -26.80 -40.05 -42.33
N GLY A 236 -27.54 -39.49 -43.28
CA GLY A 236 -28.27 -40.31 -44.27
C GLY A 236 -29.80 -40.20 -44.38
N ALA A 237 -30.24 -39.34 -45.30
CA ALA A 237 -31.08 -39.71 -46.46
C ALA A 237 -32.64 -39.76 -46.38
N THR A 238 -33.24 -38.82 -47.14
CA THR A 238 -34.36 -38.98 -48.11
C THR A 238 -35.83 -38.93 -47.63
N ARG A 239 -36.52 -37.83 -47.97
CA ARG A 239 -37.58 -37.80 -49.00
C ARG A 239 -37.85 -36.38 -49.50
#